data_AF-A0A7Y5DFQ3-F1
#
_entry.id   AF-A0A7Y5DFQ3-F1
#
_cell.length_a   1.000
_cell.length_b   1.000
_cell.length_c   1.000
_cell.angle_alpha   90.00
_cell.angle_beta   90.00
_cell.angle_gamma   90.00
#
_symmetry.space_group_name_H-M   'P 1'
#
loop_
_entity.id
_entity.type
_entity.pdbx_description
1 polymer ?
#
loop_
_entity_poly.entity_id
_entity_poly.type
_entity_poly.pdbx_seq_one_letter_code
_entity_poly.pdbx_strand_id
1 'polypeptide(L)'
;MSMTNKLLGMVLCLLLSACSASPKTATTEDPTLRQGSAEVANTGAQLPAGTTEGQAAVTRPGARCTTQLKQGYALRERIDKEYWQSRRAGTFRDQRETFIARWEKEAGKWAAETKAVLLHIGGPTARDRFQNAQTPIGMVSGDVQWNNIRNYLRTRLAALDSICKMP
;
A
#
# COMPACT_ATOMS: atom_id res chain seq x y z
N MET A 1 -46.24 32.07 22.89
CA MET A 1 -45.58 33.35 22.52
C MET A 1 -44.07 33.12 22.44
N SER A 2 -43.42 33.76 21.46
CA SER A 2 -41.98 33.75 21.15
C SER A 2 -41.49 32.56 20.32
N MET A 3 -40.71 32.69 19.24
CA MET A 3 -40.37 33.78 18.31
C MET A 3 -39.68 33.13 17.09
N THR A 4 -39.98 33.64 15.91
CA THR A 4 -39.27 33.51 14.62
C THR A 4 -37.75 33.75 14.71
N ASN A 5 -36.95 33.03 13.91
CA ASN A 5 -35.77 33.49 13.11
C ASN A 5 -34.86 32.30 12.76
N LYS A 6 -34.19 32.17 11.61
CA LYS A 6 -34.21 32.80 10.28
C LYS A 6 -33.28 31.92 9.44
N LEU A 7 -33.77 31.47 8.29
CA LEU A 7 -32.97 31.01 7.15
C LEU A 7 -32.19 32.23 6.61
N LEU A 8 -30.87 32.14 6.40
CA LEU A 8 -30.12 32.75 5.28
C LEU A 8 -28.61 32.57 5.49
N GLY A 9 -27.88 32.12 4.47
CA GLY A 9 -26.42 32.18 4.48
C GLY A 9 -25.69 31.22 3.55
N MET A 10 -26.29 30.88 2.40
CA MET A 10 -25.54 30.31 1.28
C MET A 10 -24.86 31.47 0.52
N VAL A 11 -23.66 31.21 -0.01
CA VAL A 11 -22.92 31.98 -1.04
C VAL A 11 -21.84 32.98 -0.55
N LEU A 12 -20.57 32.53 -0.58
CA LEU A 12 -19.42 33.23 -1.19
C LEU A 12 -18.23 32.23 -1.26
N CYS A 13 -18.09 31.41 -2.30
CA CYS A 13 -17.35 31.67 -3.54
C CYS A 13 -15.97 32.34 -3.39
N LEU A 14 -14.93 31.53 -3.69
CA LEU A 14 -13.83 31.83 -4.61
C LEU A 14 -12.88 32.99 -4.30
N LEU A 15 -11.68 32.66 -3.79
CA LEU A 15 -10.38 33.27 -4.13
C LEU A 15 -9.32 32.16 -3.97
N LEU A 16 -8.87 31.41 -4.98
CA LEU A 16 -7.98 31.78 -6.09
C LEU A 16 -6.84 32.72 -5.66
N SER A 17 -5.68 32.15 -5.32
CA SER A 17 -4.34 32.70 -5.60
C SER A 17 -3.29 31.75 -5.02
N ALA A 18 -2.14 31.42 -5.59
CA ALA A 18 -1.59 31.47 -6.93
C ALA A 18 -0.24 30.75 -6.78
N CYS A 19 0.16 30.00 -7.81
CA CYS A 19 1.53 29.52 -7.94
C CYS A 19 2.50 30.71 -7.86
N SER A 20 3.65 30.51 -7.22
CA SER A 20 4.83 31.35 -7.43
C SER A 20 6.05 30.45 -7.46
N ALA A 21 6.27 29.84 -8.63
CA ALA A 21 7.59 29.48 -9.08
C ALA A 21 8.21 30.72 -9.74
N SER A 22 9.42 31.10 -9.37
CA SER A 22 10.28 32.02 -10.13
C SER A 22 11.70 32.11 -9.54
N PRO A 23 12.71 32.55 -10.33
CA PRO A 23 13.84 31.69 -10.74
C PRO A 23 15.23 32.32 -10.50
N LYS A 24 16.27 31.73 -11.14
CA LYS A 24 17.63 32.25 -11.42
C LYS A 24 18.63 32.21 -10.24
N THR A 25 19.94 31.93 -10.40
CA THR A 25 20.87 31.94 -11.55
C THR A 25 22.13 31.15 -11.14
N ALA A 26 22.71 30.33 -12.04
CA ALA A 26 23.99 30.53 -12.76
C ALA A 26 25.28 30.51 -11.93
N THR A 27 26.11 29.49 -12.16
CA THR A 27 27.57 29.44 -11.93
C THR A 27 28.05 28.17 -12.66
N THR A 28 29.13 28.05 -13.44
CA THR A 28 30.07 28.94 -14.13
C THR A 28 30.80 28.00 -15.09
N GLU A 29 31.34 28.60 -16.14
CA GLU A 29 32.09 28.01 -17.24
C GLU A 29 33.25 27.08 -16.83
N ASP A 30 33.51 26.17 -17.77
CA ASP A 30 34.69 25.35 -18.08
C ASP A 30 36.07 25.89 -17.63
N PRO A 31 37.08 25.01 -17.46
CA PRO A 31 37.98 24.82 -18.59
C PRO A 31 38.49 23.37 -18.80
N THR A 32 38.25 22.87 -20.00
CA THR A 32 39.16 22.19 -20.96
C THR A 32 40.60 21.91 -20.48
N LEU A 33 41.07 20.66 -20.63
CA LEU A 33 42.36 20.30 -21.28
C LEU A 33 42.61 18.78 -21.41
N ARG A 34 42.60 18.31 -22.67
CA ARG A 34 43.41 17.28 -23.36
C ARG A 34 43.87 15.95 -22.69
N GLN A 35 43.32 14.87 -23.24
CA GLN A 35 43.98 13.90 -24.18
C GLN A 35 45.26 13.15 -23.75
N GLY A 36 45.16 11.81 -23.67
CA GLY A 36 46.28 10.87 -23.71
C GLY A 36 45.82 9.42 -23.92
N SER A 37 45.88 8.95 -25.18
CA SER A 37 45.76 7.54 -25.57
C SER A 37 46.97 6.72 -25.13
N ALA A 38 46.75 5.47 -24.71
CA ALA A 38 47.55 4.33 -25.15
C ALA A 38 46.84 3.01 -24.79
N GLU A 39 46.54 2.26 -25.84
CA GLU A 39 46.12 0.87 -25.92
C GLU A 39 47.35 -0.06 -25.73
N VAL A 40 47.14 -1.29 -25.22
CA VAL A 40 47.56 -2.58 -25.84
C VAL A 40 47.43 -3.75 -24.84
N ALA A 41 46.86 -4.83 -25.38
CA ALA A 41 46.40 -6.09 -24.80
C ALA A 41 47.48 -7.05 -24.26
N ASN A 42 47.09 -8.03 -23.43
CA ASN A 42 47.37 -9.45 -23.69
C ASN A 42 46.51 -10.44 -22.87
N THR A 43 46.02 -11.42 -23.62
CA THR A 43 45.31 -12.68 -23.38
C THR A 43 45.65 -13.51 -22.13
N GLY A 44 44.64 -14.23 -21.61
CA GLY A 44 44.80 -15.33 -20.66
C GLY A 44 43.47 -15.99 -20.30
N ALA A 45 42.96 -16.87 -21.18
CA ALA A 45 41.79 -17.70 -20.92
C ALA A 45 42.12 -18.81 -19.92
N GLN A 46 41.40 -18.89 -18.79
CA GLN A 46 41.21 -20.15 -18.07
C GLN A 46 39.97 -20.10 -17.17
N LEU A 47 38.87 -20.72 -17.63
CA LEU A 47 37.76 -21.16 -16.78
C LEU A 47 38.22 -22.35 -15.92
N PRO A 48 37.67 -22.47 -14.70
CA PRO A 48 37.06 -23.75 -14.35
C PRO A 48 35.62 -23.59 -13.90
N ALA A 49 34.83 -24.52 -14.42
CA ALA A 49 33.44 -24.76 -14.11
C ALA A 49 33.19 -24.98 -12.62
N GLY A 50 32.07 -24.43 -12.15
CA GLY A 50 31.57 -24.62 -10.80
C GLY A 50 30.33 -23.79 -10.52
N THR A 51 29.45 -23.60 -11.51
CA THR A 51 28.16 -22.95 -11.27
C THR A 51 27.24 -23.99 -10.65
N THR A 52 27.37 -24.16 -9.33
CA THR A 52 26.34 -24.85 -8.55
C THR A 52 25.07 -24.05 -8.74
N GLU A 53 24.13 -24.61 -9.48
CA GLU A 53 22.75 -24.18 -9.61
C GLU A 53 22.10 -24.17 -8.22
N GLY A 54 22.40 -23.15 -7.43
CA GLY A 54 21.48 -22.66 -6.43
C GLY A 54 20.33 -22.02 -7.18
N GLN A 55 19.37 -22.84 -7.62
CA GLN A 55 18.03 -22.39 -7.99
C GLN A 55 17.42 -21.71 -6.76
N ALA A 56 17.84 -20.47 -6.48
CA ALA A 56 16.97 -19.50 -5.87
C ALA A 56 15.83 -19.37 -6.86
N ALA A 57 14.76 -20.14 -6.66
CA ALA A 57 13.56 -20.06 -7.45
C ALA A 57 13.16 -18.58 -7.45
N VAL A 58 13.49 -17.89 -8.55
CA VAL A 58 13.19 -16.48 -8.74
C VAL A 58 11.67 -16.43 -8.81
N THR A 59 11.05 -16.30 -7.64
CA THR A 59 9.61 -16.25 -7.53
C THR A 59 9.22 -15.01 -8.30
N ARG A 60 8.60 -15.21 -9.47
CA ARG A 60 8.22 -14.09 -10.35
C ARG A 60 7.50 -13.04 -9.49
N PRO A 61 7.80 -11.74 -9.65
CA PRO A 61 7.17 -10.66 -8.88
C PRO A 61 5.63 -10.79 -8.76
N GLY A 62 4.95 -11.21 -9.82
CA GLY A 62 3.50 -11.47 -9.83
C GLY A 62 3.03 -12.59 -8.88
N ALA A 63 3.85 -13.63 -8.65
CA ALA A 63 3.55 -14.70 -7.70
C ALA A 63 3.62 -14.21 -6.24
N ARG A 64 4.55 -13.29 -5.93
CA ARG A 64 4.63 -12.66 -4.60
C ARG A 64 3.42 -11.75 -4.34
N CYS A 65 3.00 -10.95 -5.33
CA CYS A 65 1.78 -10.13 -5.23
C CYS A 65 0.53 -10.98 -4.98
N THR A 66 0.35 -12.03 -5.79
CA THR A 66 -0.79 -12.95 -5.69
C THR A 66 -0.83 -13.67 -4.34
N THR A 67 0.33 -13.99 -3.76
CA THR A 67 0.40 -14.61 -2.43
C THR A 67 -0.13 -13.69 -1.34
N GLN A 68 0.27 -12.41 -1.35
CA GLN A 68 -0.26 -11.41 -0.41
C GLN A 68 -1.77 -11.22 -0.55
N LEU A 69 -2.27 -11.27 -1.79
CA LEU A 69 -3.70 -11.17 -2.07
C LEU A 69 -4.49 -12.35 -1.49
N LYS A 70 -4.01 -13.58 -1.70
CA LYS A 70 -4.62 -14.80 -1.12
C LYS A 70 -4.64 -14.75 0.41
N GLN A 71 -3.52 -14.37 1.02
CA GLN A 71 -3.38 -14.25 2.47
C GLN A 71 -4.37 -13.21 3.05
N GLY A 72 -4.51 -12.06 2.40
CA GLY A 72 -5.43 -11.02 2.85
C GLY A 72 -6.91 -11.42 2.72
N TYR A 73 -7.29 -12.14 1.66
CA TYR A 73 -8.65 -12.69 1.54
C TYR A 73 -8.94 -13.72 2.62
N ALA A 74 -8.00 -14.64 2.88
CA ALA A 74 -8.14 -15.64 3.94
C ALA A 74 -8.24 -14.99 5.34
N LEU A 75 -7.46 -13.93 5.58
CA LEU A 75 -7.54 -13.14 6.81
C LEU A 75 -8.94 -12.52 6.98
N ARG A 76 -9.47 -11.85 5.94
CA ARG A 76 -10.80 -11.24 5.97
C ARG A 76 -11.88 -12.27 6.25
N GLU A 77 -11.84 -13.41 5.55
CA GLU A 77 -12.81 -14.49 5.72
C GLU A 77 -12.79 -15.06 7.13
N ARG A 78 -11.59 -15.29 7.70
CA ARG A 78 -11.46 -15.76 9.09
C ARG A 78 -12.09 -14.79 10.07
N ILE A 79 -11.77 -13.49 9.96
CA ILE A 79 -12.32 -12.44 10.83
C ILE A 79 -13.85 -12.39 10.74
N ASP A 80 -14.40 -12.39 9.52
CA ASP A 80 -15.85 -12.39 9.29
C ASP A 80 -16.50 -13.64 9.90
N LYS A 81 -15.88 -14.82 9.73
CA LYS A 81 -16.38 -16.07 10.31
C LYS A 81 -16.39 -16.04 11.84
N GLU A 82 -15.29 -15.63 12.47
CA GLU A 82 -15.17 -15.54 13.92
C GLU A 82 -16.17 -14.53 14.51
N TYR A 83 -16.36 -13.38 13.87
CA TYR A 83 -17.39 -12.41 14.23
C TYR A 83 -18.79 -13.02 14.21
N TRP A 84 -19.18 -13.64 13.09
CA TRP A 84 -20.52 -14.18 12.97
C TRP A 84 -20.75 -15.42 13.85
N GLN A 85 -19.72 -16.21 14.12
CA GLN A 85 -19.81 -17.34 15.04
C GLN A 85 -19.99 -16.89 16.49
N SER A 86 -19.17 -15.94 16.97
CA SER A 86 -19.30 -15.39 18.32
C SER A 86 -20.61 -14.61 18.52
N ARG A 87 -21.11 -13.91 17.48
CA ARG A 87 -22.43 -13.27 17.50
C ARG A 87 -23.56 -14.29 17.63
N ARG A 88 -23.51 -15.38 16.87
CA ARG A 88 -24.49 -16.47 16.96
C ARG A 88 -24.46 -17.20 18.30
N ALA A 89 -23.27 -17.33 18.89
CA ALA A 89 -23.08 -17.91 20.22
C ALA A 89 -23.42 -16.94 21.37
N GLY A 90 -23.68 -15.66 21.10
CA GLY A 90 -23.94 -14.64 22.12
C GLY A 90 -22.71 -14.16 22.90
N THR A 91 -21.50 -14.64 22.58
CA THR A 91 -20.27 -14.38 23.35
C THR A 91 -19.47 -13.18 22.85
N PHE A 92 -19.84 -12.59 21.70
CA PHE A 92 -19.06 -11.51 21.09
C PHE A 92 -18.88 -10.31 22.02
N ARG A 93 -19.91 -9.92 22.80
CA ARG A 93 -19.85 -8.72 23.64
C ARG A 93 -18.75 -8.82 24.70
N ASP A 94 -18.65 -9.98 25.34
CA ASP A 94 -17.71 -10.21 26.45
C ASP A 94 -16.27 -10.38 25.95
N GLN A 95 -16.11 -10.91 24.73
CA GLN A 95 -14.80 -11.15 24.10
C GLN A 95 -14.41 -10.05 23.11
N ARG A 96 -15.21 -8.98 23.02
CA ARG A 96 -15.11 -7.96 21.96
C ARG A 96 -13.71 -7.37 21.88
N GLU A 97 -13.19 -6.89 23.01
CA GLU A 97 -11.88 -6.25 23.05
C GLU A 97 -10.76 -7.20 22.63
N THR A 98 -10.83 -8.46 23.06
CA THR A 98 -9.88 -9.50 22.66
C THR A 98 -9.92 -9.77 21.15
N PHE A 99 -11.11 -9.89 20.57
CA PHE A 99 -11.28 -10.08 19.13
C PHE A 99 -10.74 -8.89 18.35
N ILE A 100 -11.18 -7.68 18.69
CA ILE A 100 -10.80 -6.45 17.99
C ILE A 100 -9.28 -6.25 18.04
N ALA A 101 -8.66 -6.34 19.22
CA ALA A 101 -7.22 -6.15 19.36
C ALA A 101 -6.42 -7.17 18.53
N ARG A 102 -6.84 -8.45 18.52
CA ARG A 102 -6.19 -9.48 17.70
C ARG A 102 -6.34 -9.16 16.21
N TRP A 103 -7.55 -8.89 15.75
CA TRP A 103 -7.84 -8.65 14.34
C TRP A 103 -7.14 -7.40 13.80
N GLU A 104 -7.07 -6.32 14.58
CA GLU A 104 -6.32 -5.11 14.23
C GLU A 104 -4.83 -5.41 14.07
N LYS A 105 -4.24 -6.15 15.02
CA LYS A 105 -2.83 -6.56 14.95
C LYS A 105 -2.55 -7.40 13.71
N GLU A 106 -3.40 -8.37 13.41
CA GLU A 106 -3.25 -9.25 12.24
C GLU A 106 -3.41 -8.49 10.92
N ALA A 107 -4.42 -7.62 10.81
CA ALA A 107 -4.65 -6.78 9.65
C ALA A 107 -3.50 -5.78 9.43
N GLY A 108 -3.00 -5.17 10.50
CA GLY A 108 -1.86 -4.27 10.46
C GLY A 108 -0.57 -4.98 10.02
N LYS A 109 -0.32 -6.18 10.56
CA LYS A 109 0.83 -7.02 10.17
C LYS A 109 0.78 -7.38 8.69
N TRP A 110 -0.34 -7.92 8.22
CA TRP A 110 -0.52 -8.25 6.80
C TRP A 110 -0.29 -7.03 5.90
N ALA A 111 -0.85 -5.87 6.26
CA ALA A 111 -0.67 -4.66 5.47
C ALA A 111 0.78 -4.16 5.46
N ALA A 112 1.51 -4.28 6.58
CA ALA A 112 2.93 -3.94 6.63
C ALA A 112 3.78 -4.85 5.73
N GLU A 113 3.55 -6.15 5.79
CA GLU A 113 4.21 -7.14 4.93
C GLU A 113 3.89 -6.91 3.46
N THR A 114 2.62 -6.67 3.12
CA THR A 114 2.19 -6.34 1.75
C THR A 114 2.89 -5.08 1.25
N LYS A 115 2.98 -4.01 2.05
CA LYS A 115 3.70 -2.78 1.66
C LYS A 115 5.18 -3.06 1.32
N ALA A 116 5.84 -3.90 2.11
CA ALA A 116 7.23 -4.28 1.86
C ALA A 116 7.37 -5.06 0.55
N VAL A 117 6.47 -6.02 0.30
CA VAL A 117 6.42 -6.76 -0.97
C VAL A 117 6.21 -5.82 -2.14
N LEU A 118 5.21 -4.92 -2.07
CA LEU A 118 4.87 -3.98 -3.13
C LEU A 118 6.00 -3.00 -3.44
N LEU A 119 6.69 -2.51 -2.40
CA LEU A 119 7.87 -1.67 -2.59
C LEU A 119 8.95 -2.41 -3.39
N HIS A 120 9.15 -3.70 -3.11
CA HIS A 120 10.16 -4.50 -3.80
C HIS A 120 9.77 -4.87 -5.23
N ILE A 121 8.50 -5.16 -5.52
CA ILE A 121 8.07 -5.65 -6.84
C ILE A 121 7.57 -4.55 -7.80
N GLY A 122 7.04 -3.45 -7.28
CA GLY A 122 6.41 -2.38 -8.07
C GLY A 122 6.82 -0.97 -7.63
N GLY A 123 7.84 -0.86 -6.77
CA GLY A 123 8.41 0.40 -6.33
C GLY A 123 7.50 1.24 -5.43
N PRO A 124 7.90 2.51 -5.18
CA PRO A 124 7.15 3.43 -4.31
C PRO A 124 5.71 3.67 -4.77
N THR A 125 5.47 3.72 -6.08
CA THR A 125 4.13 3.96 -6.64
C THR A 125 3.14 2.85 -6.27
N ALA A 126 3.54 1.57 -6.38
CA ALA A 126 2.69 0.46 -6.00
C ALA A 126 2.41 0.46 -4.48
N ARG A 127 3.46 0.68 -3.68
CA ARG A 127 3.35 0.83 -2.22
C ARG A 127 2.36 1.93 -1.84
N ASP A 128 2.46 3.09 -2.46
CA ASP A 128 1.66 4.27 -2.12
C ASP A 128 0.21 4.13 -2.54
N ARG A 129 -0.06 3.55 -3.72
CA ARG A 129 -1.42 3.21 -4.15
C ARG A 129 -2.10 2.28 -3.15
N PHE A 130 -1.39 1.27 -2.65
CA PHE A 130 -1.92 0.37 -1.63
C PHE A 130 -2.11 1.06 -0.27
N GLN A 131 -1.12 1.81 0.19
CA GLN A 131 -1.16 2.47 1.50
C GLN A 131 -2.27 3.50 1.60
N ASN A 132 -2.44 4.30 0.55
CA ASN A 132 -3.35 5.44 0.50
C ASN A 132 -4.73 5.07 -0.07
N ALA A 133 -5.00 3.77 -0.25
CA ALA A 133 -6.30 3.30 -0.69
C ALA A 133 -7.39 3.75 0.29
N GLN A 134 -8.36 4.51 -0.21
CA GLN A 134 -9.43 5.07 0.59
C GLN A 134 -10.65 4.17 0.61
N THR A 135 -11.22 3.97 1.79
CA THR A 135 -12.47 3.22 1.94
C THR A 135 -13.62 4.09 1.47
N PRO A 136 -14.43 3.64 0.49
CA PRO A 136 -15.67 4.32 0.16
C PRO A 136 -16.56 4.42 1.41
N ILE A 137 -17.15 5.60 1.64
CA ILE A 137 -18.14 5.79 2.70
C ILE A 137 -19.30 4.82 2.40
N GLY A 138 -19.57 3.89 3.32
CA GLY A 138 -20.51 2.81 3.09
C GLY A 138 -21.19 2.34 4.37
N MET A 139 -22.35 1.71 4.20
CA MET A 139 -23.26 1.29 5.26
C MET A 139 -22.55 0.58 6.42
N VAL A 140 -22.84 1.05 7.63
CA VAL A 140 -22.43 0.40 8.88
C VAL A 140 -23.52 -0.59 9.26
N SER A 141 -23.21 -1.88 9.15
CA SER A 141 -24.05 -2.95 9.71
C SER A 141 -23.25 -3.73 10.75
N GLY A 142 -23.83 -3.96 11.93
CA GLY A 142 -23.18 -4.71 13.00
C GLY A 142 -22.30 -3.85 13.91
N ASP A 143 -21.25 -4.45 14.46
CA ASP A 143 -20.33 -3.76 15.38
C ASP A 143 -19.41 -2.80 14.61
N VAL A 144 -19.29 -1.57 15.10
CA VAL A 144 -18.54 -0.50 14.43
C VAL A 144 -17.05 -0.83 14.31
N GLN A 145 -16.43 -1.39 15.34
CA GLN A 145 -14.99 -1.69 15.33
C GLN A 145 -14.69 -2.85 14.39
N TRP A 146 -15.48 -3.92 14.44
CA TRP A 146 -15.37 -5.00 13.47
C TRP A 146 -15.57 -4.49 12.03
N ASN A 147 -16.58 -3.65 11.80
CA ASN A 147 -16.85 -3.10 10.47
C ASN A 147 -15.70 -2.21 9.97
N ASN A 148 -15.03 -1.46 10.86
CA ASN A 148 -13.85 -0.68 10.52
C ASN A 148 -12.69 -1.56 10.03
N ILE A 149 -12.41 -2.67 10.72
CA ILE A 149 -11.38 -3.64 10.32
C ILE A 149 -11.74 -4.29 8.99
N ARG A 150 -13.00 -4.73 8.85
CA ARG A 150 -13.50 -5.33 7.61
C ARG A 150 -13.36 -4.39 6.42
N ASN A 151 -13.72 -3.11 6.61
CA ASN A 151 -13.59 -2.08 5.59
C ASN A 151 -12.13 -1.78 5.26
N TYR A 152 -11.26 -1.67 6.27
CA TYR A 152 -9.82 -1.52 6.10
C TYR A 152 -9.24 -2.61 5.18
N LEU A 153 -9.59 -3.88 5.44
CA LEU A 153 -9.15 -5.02 4.65
C LEU A 153 -9.75 -4.99 3.24
N ARG A 154 -11.07 -4.77 3.11
CA ARG A 154 -11.77 -4.72 1.82
C ARG A 154 -11.13 -3.72 0.85
N THR A 155 -10.87 -2.51 1.34
CA THR A 155 -10.27 -1.42 0.54
C THR A 155 -8.86 -1.78 0.06
N ARG A 156 -8.03 -2.29 0.97
CA ARG A 156 -6.65 -2.67 0.66
C ARG A 156 -6.58 -3.87 -0.28
N LEU A 157 -7.48 -4.83 -0.12
CA LEU A 157 -7.59 -5.98 -1.02
C LEU A 157 -7.99 -5.56 -2.43
N ALA A 158 -8.92 -4.62 -2.58
CA ALA A 158 -9.29 -4.09 -3.88
C ALA A 158 -8.11 -3.34 -4.55
N ALA A 159 -7.37 -2.54 -3.78
CA ALA A 159 -6.18 -1.87 -4.28
C ALA A 159 -5.08 -2.87 -4.68
N LEU A 160 -4.83 -3.88 -3.84
CA LEU A 160 -3.84 -4.92 -4.11
C LEU A 160 -4.21 -5.75 -5.35
N ASP A 161 -5.47 -6.14 -5.50
CA ASP A 161 -5.94 -6.88 -6.68
C ASP A 161 -5.74 -6.08 -7.97
N SER A 162 -6.04 -4.78 -7.96
CA SER A 162 -5.75 -3.87 -9.06
C SER A 162 -4.25 -3.79 -9.36
N ILE A 163 -3.41 -3.66 -8.33
CA ILE A 163 -1.95 -3.59 -8.47
C ILE A 163 -1.38 -4.89 -9.05
N CYS A 164 -1.81 -6.05 -8.57
CA CYS A 164 -1.31 -7.34 -9.05
C CYS A 164 -1.68 -7.65 -10.51
N LYS A 165 -2.64 -6.92 -11.09
CA LYS A 165 -3.06 -7.06 -12.50
C LYS A 165 -2.32 -6.11 -13.45
N MET A 166 -1.57 -5.15 -12.94
CA MET A 166 -0.77 -4.26 -13.80
C MET A 166 0.43 -5.02 -14.38
N PRO A 167 0.73 -4.86 -15.68
CA PRO A 167 1.83 -5.52 -16.36
C PRO A 167 3.21 -5.07 -15.86
#